data_AF-A0A941CT05-F1
#
_entry.id   AF-A0A941CT05-F1
#
_cell.length_a   1.000
_cell.length_b   1.000
_cell.length_c   1.000
_cell.angle_alpha   90.00
_cell.angle_beta   90.00
_cell.angle_gamma   90.00
#
_symmetry.space_group_name_H-M   'P 1'
#
loop_
_entity.id
_entity.type
_entity.pdbx_description
1 polymer ?
#
loop_
_entity_poly.entity_id
_entity_poly.type
_entity_poly.pdbx_seq_one_letter_code
_entity_poly.pdbx_strand_id
1 'polypeptide(L)'
;MEEEGRPARRISGDNAYPEEWTEFLELLDEVVPEAGLISPQRVEKLALYFQHRFQEYRRGRAYWVEYSESLVVERKIRKIRYLRQFSPEATITQEYHLPGLITKLLDALDELLEDFSSSQAQGLDTALPVMEVSIFRHDGQIDQAVFPYHRREVPEVWPALMEEIRVALSGLRRFGDIFDADLFNLGVKPGEHIYCRVRFEDSAKEYYYRTLDDTLQPGDRVLVPVGPSDYLCQGTIQYVEYYPEEEVPYPLEKTKFILRRLDKEE
;
A
#
# COMPACT_ATOMS: atom_id res chain seq x y z
N MET A 1 -11.30 36.12 35.50
CA MET A 1 -11.24 37.27 34.58
C MET A 1 -11.56 36.71 33.22
N GLU A 2 -12.80 36.91 32.78
CA GLU A 2 -13.26 36.52 31.44
C GLU A 2 -12.70 37.53 30.44
N GLU A 3 -11.96 37.06 29.44
CA GLU A 3 -11.72 37.83 28.23
C GLU A 3 -12.86 37.53 27.23
N GLU A 4 -13.82 38.45 27.16
CA GLU A 4 -14.85 38.50 26.12
C GLU A 4 -14.22 38.84 24.77
N GLY A 5 -14.52 38.06 23.71
CA GLY A 5 -14.35 38.55 22.34
C GLY A 5 -13.88 37.57 21.25
N ARG A 6 -13.58 36.30 21.56
CA ARG A 6 -13.33 35.30 20.49
C ARG A 6 -14.59 34.48 20.23
N PRO A 7 -15.04 34.32 18.97
CA PRO A 7 -16.17 33.43 18.68
C PRO A 7 -15.76 32.01 19.04
N ALA A 8 -16.31 31.49 20.15
CA ALA A 8 -16.20 30.09 20.50
C ALA A 8 -16.80 29.28 19.34
N ARG A 9 -15.95 28.64 18.54
CA ARG A 9 -16.38 27.75 17.48
C ARG A 9 -17.06 26.55 18.15
N ARG A 10 -18.38 26.51 18.10
CA ARG A 10 -19.16 25.35 18.54
C ARG A 10 -19.02 24.26 17.47
N ILE A 11 -18.22 23.25 17.76
CA ILE A 11 -18.12 22.05 16.95
C ILE A 11 -19.23 21.10 17.43
N SER A 12 -20.10 20.64 16.52
CA SER A 12 -21.14 19.67 16.83
C SER A 12 -21.30 18.69 15.67
N GLY A 13 -21.24 17.40 16.01
CA GLY A 13 -21.40 16.23 15.16
C GLY A 13 -21.00 15.00 15.97
N ASP A 14 -21.58 13.83 15.69
CA ASP A 14 -21.15 12.59 16.34
C ASP A 14 -19.65 12.37 16.02
N ASN A 15 -18.80 12.35 17.06
CA ASN A 15 -17.34 12.33 16.97
C ASN A 15 -16.66 13.54 16.31
N ALA A 16 -17.30 14.72 16.29
CA ALA A 16 -16.67 15.95 15.82
C ALA A 16 -15.77 16.55 16.91
N TYR A 17 -14.57 15.98 17.08
CA TYR A 17 -13.50 16.58 17.89
C TYR A 17 -12.67 17.57 17.04
N PRO A 18 -12.01 18.57 17.66
CA PRO A 18 -11.10 19.45 16.95
C PRO A 18 -10.03 18.69 16.16
N GLU A 19 -9.54 19.29 15.07
CA GLU A 19 -8.23 18.91 14.53
C GLU A 19 -7.22 18.95 15.69
N GLU A 20 -6.41 17.91 15.81
CA GLU A 20 -5.41 17.71 16.87
C GLU A 20 -5.93 17.24 18.25
N TRP A 21 -7.19 16.81 18.37
CA TRP A 21 -7.72 16.29 19.63
C TRP A 21 -6.93 15.09 20.18
N THR A 22 -6.40 14.24 19.30
CA THR A 22 -5.55 13.11 19.71
C THR A 22 -4.23 13.59 20.31
N GLU A 23 -3.55 14.59 19.72
CA GLU A 23 -2.35 15.17 20.34
C GLU A 23 -2.66 15.81 21.69
N PHE A 24 -3.82 16.47 21.82
CA PHE A 24 -4.24 17.05 23.08
C PHE A 24 -4.45 15.99 24.18
N LEU A 25 -5.11 14.87 23.85
CA LEU A 25 -5.29 13.76 24.79
C LEU A 25 -3.94 13.12 25.18
N GLU A 26 -3.01 12.96 24.23
CA GLU A 26 -1.66 12.48 24.52
C GLU A 26 -0.92 13.42 25.48
N LEU A 27 -1.00 14.74 25.28
CA LEU A 27 -0.39 15.73 26.18
C LEU A 27 -1.04 15.74 27.57
N LEU A 28 -2.36 15.62 27.65
CA LEU A 28 -3.06 15.57 28.92
C LEU A 28 -2.68 14.33 29.72
N ASP A 29 -2.55 13.19 29.04
CA ASP A 29 -2.15 11.94 29.67
C ASP A 29 -0.71 12.02 30.22
N GLU A 30 0.22 12.68 29.51
CA GLU A 30 1.57 12.94 30.03
C GLU A 30 1.58 13.83 31.29
N VAL A 31 0.64 14.77 31.40
CA VAL A 31 0.57 15.74 32.51
C VAL A 31 -0.26 15.20 33.69
N VAL A 32 -1.30 14.42 33.42
CA VAL A 32 -2.27 13.91 34.39
C VAL A 32 -2.61 12.44 34.07
N PRO A 33 -1.67 11.49 34.23
CA PRO A 33 -1.88 10.09 33.87
C PRO A 33 -3.00 9.44 34.70
N GLU A 34 -3.25 9.92 35.93
CA GLU A 34 -4.36 9.45 36.76
C GLU A 34 -5.76 9.75 36.19
N ALA A 35 -5.86 10.62 35.16
CA ALA A 35 -7.12 10.86 34.47
C ALA A 35 -7.59 9.66 33.65
N GLY A 36 -6.69 8.72 33.32
CA GLY A 36 -7.04 7.50 32.58
C GLY A 36 -7.67 7.77 31.22
N LEU A 37 -7.19 8.81 30.53
CA LEU A 37 -7.74 9.24 29.24
C LEU A 37 -7.38 8.28 28.10
N ILE A 38 -6.30 7.52 28.29
CA ILE A 38 -5.79 6.53 27.34
C ILE A 38 -5.88 5.15 28.00
N SER A 39 -6.33 4.16 27.21
CA SER A 39 -6.36 2.78 27.69
C SER A 39 -4.95 2.30 28.03
N PRO A 40 -4.70 1.74 29.23
CA PRO A 40 -3.41 1.15 29.60
C PRO A 40 -2.92 0.09 28.60
N GLN A 41 -3.87 -0.65 28.01
CA GLN A 41 -3.60 -1.74 27.07
C GLN A 41 -3.50 -1.28 25.61
N ARG A 42 -3.64 0.03 25.35
CA ARG A 42 -3.46 0.59 24.01
C ARG A 42 -2.07 0.25 23.48
N VAL A 43 -2.01 -0.23 22.24
CA VAL A 43 -0.79 -0.56 21.53
C VAL A 43 -0.14 0.75 21.05
N GLU A 44 1.04 1.01 21.60
CA GLU A 44 1.91 2.12 21.20
C GLU A 44 2.86 1.73 20.08
N LYS A 45 3.28 0.47 20.09
CA LYS A 45 4.24 -0.05 19.10
C LYS A 45 4.06 -1.54 18.91
N LEU A 46 4.06 -1.95 17.65
CA LEU A 46 4.22 -3.34 17.24
C LEU A 46 5.57 -3.50 16.56
N ALA A 47 6.37 -4.45 17.02
CA ALA A 47 7.60 -4.88 16.38
C ALA A 47 7.52 -6.37 16.05
N LEU A 48 7.68 -6.69 14.77
CA LEU A 48 7.79 -8.06 14.27
C LEU A 48 9.21 -8.26 13.74
N TYR A 49 9.78 -9.41 14.05
CA TYR A 49 11.08 -9.81 13.55
C TYR A 49 11.04 -11.27 13.09
N PHE A 50 11.24 -11.47 11.79
CA PHE A 50 11.26 -12.77 11.15
C PHE A 50 12.69 -13.14 10.80
N GLN A 51 13.07 -14.38 11.09
CA GLN A 51 14.35 -14.95 10.71
C GLN A 51 14.12 -16.27 9.97
N HIS A 52 14.90 -16.50 8.92
CA HIS A 52 14.87 -17.74 8.18
C HIS A 52 16.24 -18.05 7.61
N ARG A 53 16.71 -19.28 7.82
CA ARG A 53 17.88 -19.83 7.17
C ARG A 53 17.48 -20.91 6.18
N PHE A 54 17.82 -20.75 4.91
CA PHE A 54 17.49 -21.73 3.87
C PHE A 54 18.65 -21.94 2.89
N GLN A 55 18.59 -23.04 2.14
CA GLN A 55 19.50 -23.28 1.01
C GLN A 55 18.90 -22.73 -0.26
N GLU A 56 19.69 -21.94 -0.99
CA GLU A 56 19.33 -21.45 -2.31
C GLU A 56 20.37 -21.96 -3.33
N TYR A 57 19.92 -22.23 -4.55
CA TYR A 57 20.77 -22.70 -5.64
C TYR A 57 20.95 -21.58 -6.67
N ARG A 58 22.19 -21.13 -6.87
CA ARG A 58 22.56 -20.17 -7.93
C ARG A 58 23.76 -20.71 -8.69
N ARG A 59 23.66 -20.64 -10.02
CA ARG A 59 24.70 -21.07 -10.95
C ARG A 59 25.22 -22.49 -10.64
N GLY A 60 24.32 -23.40 -10.26
CA GLY A 60 24.65 -24.80 -9.98
C GLY A 60 25.33 -25.08 -8.63
N ARG A 61 25.40 -24.11 -7.72
CA ARG A 61 25.94 -24.29 -6.36
C ARG A 61 24.89 -23.96 -5.31
N ALA A 62 24.82 -24.77 -4.25
CA ALA A 62 24.02 -24.50 -3.07
C ALA A 62 24.78 -23.57 -2.12
N TYR A 63 24.10 -22.57 -1.56
CA TYR A 63 24.62 -21.73 -0.48
C TYR A 63 23.52 -21.50 0.56
N TRP A 64 23.97 -21.31 1.80
CA TRP A 64 23.09 -20.93 2.88
C TRP A 64 22.82 -19.43 2.82
N VAL A 65 21.54 -19.08 2.88
CA VAL A 65 21.07 -17.70 2.98
C VAL A 65 20.53 -17.50 4.37
N GLU A 66 21.03 -16.47 5.04
CA GLU A 66 20.46 -15.95 6.28
C GLU A 66 19.60 -14.75 5.91
N TYR A 67 18.30 -14.93 6.02
CA TYR A 67 17.30 -13.95 5.68
C TYR A 67 16.61 -13.45 6.94
N SER A 68 16.37 -12.15 7.03
CA SER A 68 15.54 -11.58 8.09
C SER A 68 14.69 -10.43 7.59
N GLU A 69 13.55 -10.25 8.25
CA GLU A 69 12.65 -9.13 8.05
C GLU A 69 12.34 -8.49 9.41
N SER A 70 12.24 -7.17 9.46
CA SER A 70 11.64 -6.50 10.60
C SER A 70 10.58 -5.51 10.15
N LEU A 71 9.43 -5.53 10.81
CA LEU A 71 8.37 -4.54 10.65
C LEU A 71 8.17 -3.86 12.00
N VAL A 72 8.28 -2.54 12.02
CA VAL A 72 8.02 -1.73 13.21
C VAL A 72 6.95 -0.70 12.87
N VAL A 73 5.86 -0.70 13.60
CA VAL A 73 4.78 0.30 13.55
C VAL A 73 4.79 1.03 14.89
N GLU A 74 4.97 2.35 14.89
CA GLU A 74 5.14 3.13 16.13
C GLU A 74 4.27 4.40 16.14
N ARG A 75 3.39 4.50 17.14
CA ARG A 75 2.41 5.58 17.32
C ARG A 75 3.10 6.92 17.57
N LYS A 76 4.00 6.97 18.57
CA LYS A 76 4.67 8.19 19.04
C LYS A 76 5.40 8.96 17.94
N ILE A 77 6.19 8.26 17.13
CA ILE A 77 6.95 8.89 16.03
C ILE A 77 6.18 8.90 14.70
N ARG A 78 4.98 8.29 14.66
CA ARG A 78 4.12 8.17 13.48
C ARG A 78 4.86 7.58 12.29
N LYS A 79 5.59 6.49 12.51
CA LYS A 79 6.33 5.79 11.47
C LYS A 79 6.00 4.31 11.36
N ILE A 80 6.02 3.82 10.14
CA ILE A 80 6.20 2.40 9.82
C ILE A 80 7.59 2.23 9.22
N ARG A 81 8.37 1.30 9.73
CA ARG A 81 9.67 0.92 9.17
C ARG A 81 9.65 -0.56 8.83
N TYR A 82 9.94 -0.88 7.58
CA TYR A 82 10.07 -2.25 7.09
C TYR A 82 11.48 -2.47 6.55
N LEU A 83 12.21 -3.39 7.17
CA LEU A 83 13.58 -3.75 6.82
C LEU A 83 13.61 -5.20 6.36
N ARG A 84 14.30 -5.45 5.25
CA ARG A 84 14.60 -6.80 4.77
C ARG A 84 16.09 -6.93 4.55
N GLN A 85 16.68 -7.98 5.10
CA GLN A 85 18.10 -8.27 4.99
C GLN A 85 18.29 -9.65 4.37
N PHE A 86 18.99 -9.69 3.24
CA PHE A 86 19.29 -10.91 2.48
C PHE A 86 20.72 -11.40 2.71
N SER A 87 21.60 -10.47 3.11
CA SER A 87 22.98 -10.71 3.54
C SER A 87 23.46 -9.51 4.36
N PRO A 88 24.61 -9.59 5.06
CA PRO A 88 25.19 -8.44 5.75
C PRO A 88 25.46 -7.21 4.84
N GLU A 89 25.58 -7.43 3.53
CA GLU A 89 25.85 -6.38 2.54
C GLU A 89 24.59 -5.91 1.78
N ALA A 90 23.47 -6.64 1.89
CA ALA A 90 22.25 -6.39 1.13
C ALA A 90 21.05 -6.20 2.06
N THR A 91 20.76 -4.94 2.35
CA THR A 91 19.62 -4.51 3.19
C THR A 91 18.74 -3.54 2.41
N ILE A 92 17.42 -3.74 2.50
CA ILE A 92 16.39 -2.82 1.99
C ILE A 92 15.67 -2.26 3.20
N THR A 93 15.56 -0.93 3.28
CA THR A 93 14.76 -0.26 4.30
C THR A 93 13.71 0.63 3.63
N GLN A 94 12.46 0.53 4.07
CA GLN A 94 11.35 1.38 3.67
C GLN A 94 10.80 2.07 4.92
N GLU A 95 10.66 3.39 4.88
CA GLU A 95 10.08 4.18 5.97
C GLU A 95 8.86 4.95 5.46
N TYR A 96 7.77 4.87 6.22
CA TYR A 96 6.50 5.51 5.88
C TYR A 96 6.06 6.41 7.02
N HIS A 97 5.69 7.63 6.69
CA HIS A 97 5.15 8.63 7.61
C HIS A 97 3.67 8.85 7.27
N LEU A 98 2.80 8.04 7.87
CA LEU A 98 1.37 8.01 7.54
C LEU A 98 0.52 8.04 8.81
N PRO A 99 0.42 9.20 9.49
CA PRO A 99 -0.21 9.32 10.81
C PRO A 99 -1.60 8.67 10.90
N GLY A 100 -2.51 9.01 9.98
CA GLY A 100 -3.88 8.50 10.00
C GLY A 100 -3.99 6.99 9.72
N LEU A 101 -3.05 6.42 8.96
CA LEU A 101 -3.01 4.97 8.72
C LEU A 101 -2.46 4.25 9.95
N ILE A 102 -1.42 4.80 10.58
CA ILE A 102 -0.79 4.22 11.78
C ILE A 102 -1.76 4.20 12.94
N THR A 103 -2.47 5.31 13.20
CA THR A 103 -3.51 5.36 14.23
C THR A 103 -4.57 4.30 13.98
N LYS A 104 -5.17 4.27 12.78
CA LYS A 104 -6.19 3.27 12.43
C LYS A 104 -5.71 1.84 12.56
N LEU A 105 -4.49 1.55 12.10
CA LEU A 105 -3.90 0.22 12.19
C LEU A 105 -3.74 -0.17 13.66
N LEU A 106 -3.04 0.63 14.46
CA LEU A 106 -2.78 0.29 15.86
C LEU A 106 -4.06 0.23 16.70
N ASP A 107 -5.06 1.08 16.43
CA ASP A 107 -6.37 1.01 17.10
C ASP A 107 -7.10 -0.30 16.74
N ALA A 108 -7.04 -0.77 15.49
CA ALA A 108 -7.59 -2.07 15.10
C ALA A 108 -6.85 -3.25 15.76
N LEU A 109 -5.55 -3.08 16.04
CA LEU A 109 -4.75 -4.09 16.72
C LEU A 109 -5.03 -4.16 18.23
N ASP A 110 -5.54 -3.08 18.85
CA ASP A 110 -5.86 -3.07 20.28
C ASP A 110 -6.85 -4.18 20.63
N GLU A 111 -7.95 -4.28 19.88
CA GLU A 111 -8.99 -5.31 20.08
C GLU A 111 -8.46 -6.72 19.77
N LEU A 112 -7.69 -6.87 18.68
CA LEU A 112 -7.16 -8.18 18.29
C LEU A 112 -6.15 -8.72 19.29
N LEU A 113 -5.35 -7.85 19.91
CA LEU A 113 -4.25 -8.23 20.78
C LEU A 113 -4.61 -8.18 22.26
N GLU A 114 -5.88 -7.98 22.63
CA GLU A 114 -6.31 -7.90 24.03
C GLU A 114 -5.90 -9.15 24.83
N ASP A 115 -6.09 -10.34 24.26
CA ASP A 115 -5.74 -11.63 24.88
C ASP A 115 -4.32 -12.12 24.52
N PHE A 116 -3.53 -11.31 23.81
CA PHE A 116 -2.19 -11.72 23.39
C PHE A 116 -1.29 -11.88 24.61
N SER A 117 -0.86 -13.11 24.88
CA SER A 117 -0.03 -13.44 26.02
C SER A 117 1.41 -13.66 25.63
N SER A 118 2.33 -13.22 26.48
CA SER A 118 3.76 -13.49 26.30
C SER A 118 4.05 -14.99 26.31
N SER A 119 4.80 -15.48 25.32
CA SER A 119 5.16 -16.90 25.21
C SER A 119 6.56 -17.07 24.64
N GLN A 120 7.43 -17.80 25.33
CA GLN A 120 8.73 -18.19 24.76
C GLN A 120 8.73 -19.65 24.34
N ALA A 121 8.99 -19.92 23.06
CA ALA A 121 9.27 -21.27 22.60
C ALA A 121 10.59 -21.78 23.22
N GLN A 122 10.52 -22.91 23.93
CA GLN A 122 11.70 -23.58 24.47
C GLN A 122 12.30 -24.50 23.39
N GLY A 123 13.60 -24.41 23.17
CA GLY A 123 14.32 -25.32 22.25
C GLY A 123 14.01 -25.08 20.77
N LEU A 124 13.99 -23.81 20.34
CA LEU A 124 13.82 -23.45 18.92
C LEU A 124 14.87 -24.13 18.04
N ASP A 125 14.39 -24.87 17.04
CA ASP A 125 15.23 -25.35 15.94
C ASP A 125 15.56 -24.18 15.01
N THR A 126 16.83 -23.80 14.97
CA THR A 126 17.34 -22.70 14.14
C THR A 126 17.29 -22.99 12.63
N ALA A 127 16.96 -24.22 12.23
CA ALA A 127 16.71 -24.58 10.84
C ALA A 127 15.30 -24.19 10.35
N LEU A 128 14.34 -23.99 11.26
CA LEU A 128 13.01 -23.51 10.91
C LEU A 128 12.96 -21.99 10.92
N PRO A 129 12.07 -21.36 10.13
CA PRO A 129 11.87 -19.93 10.26
C PRO A 129 11.29 -19.60 11.64
N VAL A 130 11.72 -18.49 12.22
CA VAL A 130 11.34 -18.02 13.57
C VAL A 130 10.70 -16.65 13.45
N MET A 131 9.67 -16.41 14.25
CA MET A 131 9.04 -15.11 14.41
C MET A 131 9.15 -14.66 15.87
N GLU A 132 9.62 -13.44 16.05
CA GLU A 132 9.61 -12.71 17.31
C GLU A 132 8.63 -11.54 17.20
N VAL A 133 7.77 -11.41 18.20
CA VAL A 133 6.74 -10.38 18.28
C VAL A 133 6.95 -9.63 19.58
N SER A 134 6.95 -8.30 19.52
CA SER A 134 6.97 -7.43 20.69
C SER A 134 5.89 -6.37 20.54
N ILE A 135 4.97 -6.33 21.51
CA ILE A 135 3.88 -5.36 21.59
C ILE A 135 4.15 -4.48 22.80
N PHE A 136 4.28 -3.18 22.58
CA PHE A 136 4.50 -2.21 23.65
C PHE A 136 3.18 -1.54 23.95
N ARG A 137 2.71 -1.71 25.19
CA ARG A 137 1.48 -1.14 25.72
C ARG A 137 1.73 0.25 26.29
N HIS A 138 0.67 1.01 26.43
CA HIS A 138 0.71 2.37 26.93
C HIS A 138 1.16 2.46 28.40
N ASP A 139 0.78 1.49 29.24
CA ASP A 139 1.23 1.38 30.62
C ASP A 139 2.71 0.97 30.80
N GLY A 140 3.42 0.74 29.69
CA GLY A 140 4.80 0.31 29.65
C GLY A 140 4.99 -1.20 29.71
N GLN A 141 3.90 -2.00 29.78
CA GLN A 141 3.98 -3.45 29.60
C GLN A 141 4.48 -3.79 28.19
N ILE A 142 5.30 -4.84 28.10
CA ILE A 142 5.78 -5.36 26.82
C ILE A 142 5.39 -6.83 26.73
N ASP A 143 4.46 -7.14 25.83
CA ASP A 143 4.09 -8.52 25.54
C ASP A 143 5.04 -9.07 24.47
N GLN A 144 5.71 -10.19 24.76
CA GLN A 144 6.67 -10.79 23.85
C GLN A 144 6.36 -12.24 23.56
N ALA A 145 6.31 -12.60 22.28
CA ALA A 145 6.20 -13.97 21.85
C ALA A 145 7.31 -14.35 20.87
N VAL A 146 7.86 -15.55 21.03
CA VAL A 146 8.79 -16.15 20.06
C VAL A 146 8.29 -17.54 19.72
N PHE A 147 8.07 -17.81 18.45
CA PHE A 147 7.57 -19.10 17.98
C PHE A 147 8.13 -19.47 16.60
N PRO A 148 8.26 -20.77 16.29
CA PRO A 148 8.52 -21.22 14.93
C PRO A 148 7.42 -20.75 13.97
N TYR A 149 7.80 -20.18 12.83
CA TYR A 149 6.85 -19.62 11.87
C TYR A 149 6.24 -20.69 10.95
N HIS A 150 5.38 -21.52 11.54
CA HIS A 150 4.58 -22.49 10.81
C HIS A 150 3.20 -22.64 11.44
N ARG A 151 2.22 -23.02 10.62
CA ARG A 151 0.78 -22.98 10.94
C ARG A 151 0.35 -23.63 12.28
N ARG A 152 1.15 -24.54 12.84
CA ARG A 152 0.83 -25.24 14.09
C ARG A 152 1.28 -24.50 15.35
N GLU A 153 2.29 -23.66 15.25
CA GLU A 153 2.89 -22.96 16.40
C GLU A 153 2.56 -21.46 16.42
N VAL A 154 2.07 -20.90 15.30
CA VAL A 154 1.63 -19.50 15.28
C VAL A 154 0.40 -19.30 16.17
N PRO A 155 0.29 -18.18 16.91
CA PRO A 155 -0.88 -17.87 17.73
C PRO A 155 -2.19 -17.86 16.92
N GLU A 156 -3.32 -18.15 17.56
CA GLU A 156 -4.62 -18.19 16.88
C GLU A 156 -5.02 -16.85 16.26
N VAL A 157 -4.64 -15.73 16.89
CA VAL A 157 -4.86 -14.36 16.37
C VAL A 157 -4.04 -14.05 15.12
N TRP A 158 -2.99 -14.82 14.83
CA TRP A 158 -1.99 -14.49 13.82
C TRP A 158 -2.56 -14.23 12.41
N PRO A 159 -3.50 -15.03 11.87
CA PRO A 159 -4.08 -14.75 10.56
C PRO A 159 -4.81 -13.42 10.49
N ALA A 160 -5.55 -13.05 11.54
CA ALA A 160 -6.29 -11.78 11.60
C ALA A 160 -5.32 -10.59 11.69
N LEU A 161 -4.29 -10.70 12.56
CA LEU A 161 -3.23 -9.69 12.69
C LEU A 161 -2.53 -9.44 11.35
N MET A 162 -2.15 -10.50 10.63
CA MET A 162 -1.49 -10.36 9.33
C MET A 162 -2.40 -9.76 8.27
N GLU A 163 -3.70 -10.03 8.32
CA GLU A 163 -4.66 -9.45 7.38
C GLU A 163 -4.82 -7.94 7.59
N GLU A 164 -4.93 -7.47 8.84
CA GLU A 164 -4.99 -6.03 9.14
C GLU A 164 -3.74 -5.29 8.65
N ILE A 165 -2.57 -5.84 8.94
CA ILE A 165 -1.30 -5.28 8.45
C ILE A 165 -1.25 -5.30 6.91
N ARG A 166 -1.68 -6.40 6.27
CA ARG A 166 -1.69 -6.53 4.81
C ARG A 166 -2.62 -5.50 4.18
N VAL A 167 -3.82 -5.32 4.71
CA VAL A 167 -4.80 -4.34 4.23
C VAL A 167 -4.24 -2.93 4.38
N ALA A 168 -3.71 -2.58 5.55
CA ALA A 168 -3.10 -1.28 5.80
C ALA A 168 -1.95 -0.98 4.81
N LEU A 169 -1.05 -1.94 4.59
CA LEU A 169 0.11 -1.74 3.72
C LEU A 169 -0.21 -1.91 2.22
N SER A 170 -1.36 -2.46 1.84
CA SER A 170 -1.71 -2.75 0.44
C SER A 170 -1.74 -1.52 -0.46
N GLY A 171 -2.06 -0.35 0.09
CA GLY A 171 -2.08 0.93 -0.65
C GLY A 171 -0.69 1.49 -0.94
N LEU A 172 0.36 0.97 -0.30
CA LEU A 172 1.74 1.42 -0.47
C LEU A 172 2.34 0.69 -1.67
N ARG A 173 2.10 1.22 -2.88
CA ARG A 173 2.62 0.66 -4.13
C ARG A 173 4.08 0.20 -3.96
N ARG A 174 4.38 -1.05 -4.34
CA ARG A 174 5.69 -1.71 -4.14
C ARG A 174 6.87 -0.99 -4.82
N PHE A 175 6.59 -0.25 -5.88
CA PHE A 175 7.49 0.66 -6.58
C PHE A 175 6.73 1.97 -6.82
N GLY A 176 7.43 3.12 -6.71
CA GLY A 176 6.81 4.42 -6.98
C GLY A 176 6.55 4.66 -8.47
N ASP A 177 5.63 5.56 -8.76
CA ASP A 177 5.20 5.94 -10.12
C ASP A 177 6.35 6.37 -11.04
N ILE A 178 7.48 6.81 -10.47
CA ILE A 178 8.71 7.16 -11.22
C ILE A 178 9.32 5.99 -12.02
N PHE A 179 8.98 4.75 -11.67
CA PHE A 179 9.44 3.55 -12.37
C PHE A 179 8.41 3.00 -13.36
N ASP A 180 7.25 3.65 -13.45
CA ASP A 180 6.22 3.29 -14.40
C ASP A 180 6.57 3.92 -15.76
N ALA A 181 7.01 3.05 -16.68
CA ALA A 181 7.43 3.46 -18.01
C ALA A 181 6.27 4.03 -18.83
N ASP A 182 5.03 3.54 -18.62
CA ASP A 182 3.86 4.03 -19.32
C ASP A 182 3.54 5.46 -18.86
N LEU A 183 3.63 5.73 -17.55
CA LEU A 183 3.55 7.08 -16.99
C LEU A 183 4.66 8.02 -17.49
N PHE A 184 5.92 7.56 -17.52
CA PHE A 184 7.04 8.35 -18.04
C PHE A 184 6.87 8.73 -19.51
N ASN A 185 6.32 7.81 -20.31
CA ASN A 185 6.14 8.00 -21.74
C ASN A 185 4.88 8.83 -22.08
N LEU A 186 4.06 9.23 -21.11
CA LEU A 186 2.93 10.12 -21.38
C LEU A 186 3.39 11.47 -21.96
N GLY A 187 2.67 11.93 -22.97
CA GLY A 187 2.90 13.21 -23.63
C GLY A 187 3.50 13.06 -25.04
N VAL A 188 2.85 13.68 -26.02
CA VAL A 188 3.28 13.63 -27.43
C VAL A 188 4.49 14.52 -27.65
N LYS A 189 5.60 13.98 -28.14
CA LYS A 189 6.72 14.82 -28.61
C LYS A 189 6.45 15.36 -30.01
N PRO A 190 7.12 16.46 -30.42
CA PRO A 190 7.01 16.95 -31.79
C PRO A 190 7.34 15.85 -32.82
N GLY A 191 6.41 15.60 -33.73
CA GLY A 191 6.55 14.57 -34.78
C GLY A 191 6.03 13.17 -34.40
N GLU A 192 5.56 12.97 -33.17
CA GLU A 192 4.94 11.70 -32.75
C GLU A 192 3.42 11.69 -32.99
N HIS A 193 2.89 10.47 -33.09
CA HIS A 193 1.46 10.18 -33.23
C HIS A 193 0.99 9.29 -32.09
N ILE A 194 -0.19 9.62 -31.53
CA ILE A 194 -0.82 8.81 -30.49
C ILE A 194 -1.53 7.63 -31.13
N TYR A 195 -1.18 6.43 -30.68
CA TYR A 195 -1.85 5.18 -30.99
C TYR A 195 -2.47 4.60 -29.72
N CYS A 196 -3.73 4.19 -29.82
CA CYS A 196 -4.47 3.54 -28.74
C CYS A 196 -4.85 2.13 -29.17
N ARG A 197 -4.57 1.13 -28.33
CA ARG A 197 -5.08 -0.23 -28.51
C ARG A 197 -6.44 -0.34 -27.86
N VAL A 198 -7.48 -0.47 -28.66
CA VAL A 198 -8.87 -0.54 -28.20
C VAL A 198 -9.36 -1.98 -28.24
N ARG A 199 -9.90 -2.46 -27.12
CA ARG A 199 -10.56 -3.76 -26.99
C ARG A 199 -12.07 -3.57 -26.93
N PHE A 200 -12.81 -4.43 -27.62
CA PHE A 200 -14.28 -4.48 -27.60
C PHE A 200 -14.76 -5.57 -26.65
N GLU A 201 -15.92 -5.40 -26.00
CA GLU A 201 -16.43 -6.33 -24.98
C GLU A 201 -16.52 -7.78 -25.47
N ASP A 202 -16.93 -7.99 -26.73
CA ASP A 202 -17.09 -9.32 -27.34
C ASP A 202 -15.82 -9.87 -28.03
N SER A 203 -14.67 -9.21 -27.88
CA SER A 203 -13.44 -9.56 -28.60
C SER A 203 -12.21 -9.60 -27.70
N ALA A 204 -11.50 -10.72 -27.71
CA ALA A 204 -10.17 -10.82 -27.11
C ALA A 204 -9.08 -10.08 -27.91
N LYS A 205 -9.37 -9.65 -29.15
CA LYS A 205 -8.44 -8.89 -29.99
C LYS A 205 -8.51 -7.39 -29.70
N GLU A 206 -7.33 -6.78 -29.72
CA GLU A 206 -7.13 -5.33 -29.67
C GLU A 206 -6.88 -4.78 -31.07
N TYR A 207 -7.36 -3.56 -31.31
CA TYR A 207 -7.23 -2.87 -32.58
C TYR A 207 -6.62 -1.49 -32.37
N TYR A 208 -5.72 -1.10 -33.27
CA TYR A 208 -5.11 0.22 -33.24
C TYR A 208 -6.07 1.29 -33.75
N TYR A 209 -6.21 2.34 -32.96
CA TYR A 209 -6.81 3.62 -33.34
C TYR A 209 -5.84 4.74 -33.07
N ARG A 210 -6.05 5.89 -33.69
CA ARG A 210 -5.31 7.12 -33.45
C ARG A 210 -6.14 8.14 -32.71
N THR A 211 -5.48 9.08 -32.06
CA THR A 211 -6.14 10.23 -31.43
C THR A 211 -5.22 11.45 -31.48
N LEU A 212 -5.81 12.64 -31.30
CA LEU A 212 -5.08 13.88 -31.00
C LEU A 212 -5.30 14.32 -29.55
N ASP A 213 -6.20 13.65 -28.83
CA ASP A 213 -6.45 13.85 -27.42
C ASP A 213 -5.40 13.08 -26.61
N ASP A 214 -4.43 13.80 -26.09
CA ASP A 214 -3.36 13.28 -25.24
C ASP A 214 -3.77 13.13 -23.77
N THR A 215 -5.04 13.41 -23.45
CA THR A 215 -5.62 13.20 -22.11
C THR A 215 -6.26 11.82 -21.93
N LEU A 216 -6.37 11.03 -23.00
CA LEU A 216 -6.91 9.67 -22.95
C LEU A 216 -5.94 8.73 -22.21
N GLN A 217 -6.48 7.84 -21.39
CA GLN A 217 -5.71 6.90 -20.58
C GLN A 217 -6.19 5.45 -20.76
N PRO A 218 -5.33 4.45 -20.48
CA PRO A 218 -5.77 3.07 -20.32
C PRO A 218 -6.96 2.98 -19.34
N GLY A 219 -8.00 2.26 -19.76
CA GLY A 219 -9.27 2.12 -19.03
C GLY A 219 -10.38 3.07 -19.48
N ASP A 220 -10.09 4.12 -20.26
CA ASP A 220 -11.13 4.99 -20.81
C ASP A 220 -12.04 4.25 -21.81
N ARG A 221 -13.36 4.45 -21.69
CA ARG A 221 -14.36 4.01 -22.68
C ARG A 221 -14.40 5.04 -23.82
N VAL A 222 -14.38 4.56 -25.05
CA VAL A 222 -14.30 5.40 -26.25
C VAL A 222 -15.24 4.92 -27.33
N LEU A 223 -15.72 5.86 -28.15
CA LEU A 223 -16.51 5.58 -29.34
C LEU A 223 -15.61 5.61 -30.58
N VAL A 224 -15.62 4.51 -31.34
CA VAL A 224 -14.74 4.32 -32.49
C VAL A 224 -15.48 3.73 -33.71
N PRO A 225 -15.06 4.03 -34.95
CA PRO A 225 -15.65 3.48 -36.16
C PRO A 225 -15.04 2.12 -36.55
N VAL A 226 -15.88 1.11 -36.78
CA VAL A 226 -15.47 -0.28 -37.07
C VAL A 226 -15.88 -0.70 -38.48
N GLY A 227 -14.99 -1.41 -39.17
CA GLY A 227 -15.25 -1.99 -40.49
C GLY A 227 -15.42 -0.98 -41.64
N PRO A 228 -15.65 -1.43 -42.88
CA PRO A 228 -15.72 -0.55 -44.06
C PRO A 228 -16.88 0.45 -44.06
N SER A 229 -17.95 0.17 -43.30
CA SER A 229 -19.14 1.01 -43.20
C SER A 229 -19.10 2.00 -42.02
N ASP A 230 -17.97 2.08 -41.32
CA ASP A 230 -17.77 2.96 -40.15
C ASP A 230 -18.88 2.82 -39.09
N TYR A 231 -19.27 1.57 -38.78
CA TYR A 231 -20.23 1.32 -37.72
C TYR A 231 -19.65 1.76 -36.37
N LEU A 232 -20.39 2.57 -35.62
CA LEU A 232 -19.91 3.10 -34.34
C LEU A 232 -20.01 2.02 -33.26
N CYS A 233 -18.88 1.72 -32.64
CA CYS A 233 -18.79 0.75 -31.56
C CYS A 233 -18.06 1.35 -30.38
N GLN A 234 -18.46 0.91 -29.18
CA GLN A 234 -17.77 1.27 -27.95
C GLN A 234 -16.65 0.28 -27.68
N GLY A 235 -15.48 0.79 -27.34
CA GLY A 235 -14.38 -0.02 -26.83
C GLY A 235 -13.69 0.62 -25.63
N THR A 236 -12.79 -0.13 -25.01
CA THR A 236 -11.99 0.31 -23.87
C THR A 236 -10.52 0.35 -24.27
N ILE A 237 -9.86 1.48 -24.01
CA ILE A 237 -8.42 1.63 -24.24
C ILE A 237 -7.66 0.69 -23.30
N GLN A 238 -6.79 -0.15 -23.85
CA GLN A 238 -5.88 -1.02 -23.10
C GLN A 238 -4.51 -0.38 -22.94
N TYR A 239 -4.02 0.30 -23.98
CA TYR A 239 -2.71 0.95 -24.02
C TYR A 239 -2.78 2.25 -24.81
N VAL A 240 -1.99 3.24 -24.39
CA VAL A 240 -1.72 4.48 -25.12
C VAL A 240 -0.23 4.51 -25.39
N GLU A 241 0.14 4.57 -26.67
CA GLU A 241 1.51 4.48 -27.15
C GLU A 241 1.79 5.67 -28.08
N TYR A 242 3.04 6.11 -28.13
CA TYR A 242 3.49 7.25 -28.94
C TYR A 242 4.56 6.76 -29.91
N TYR A 243 4.40 7.09 -31.20
CA TYR A 243 5.32 6.65 -32.24
C TYR A 243 5.72 7.82 -33.15
N PRO A 244 7.01 7.98 -33.50
CA PRO A 244 7.38 8.84 -34.61
C PRO A 244 6.78 8.28 -35.92
N GLU A 245 6.57 9.13 -36.92
CA GLU A 245 5.92 8.78 -38.18
C GLU A 245 6.52 7.53 -38.86
N GLU A 246 7.84 7.35 -38.78
CA GLU A 246 8.55 6.22 -39.37
C GLU A 246 8.44 4.88 -38.60
N GLU A 247 7.97 4.88 -37.34
CA GLU A 247 7.87 3.68 -36.49
C GLU A 247 6.44 3.27 -36.17
N VAL A 248 5.45 3.91 -36.80
CA VAL A 248 4.03 3.63 -36.49
C VAL A 248 3.68 2.15 -36.69
N PRO A 249 2.93 1.53 -35.76
CA PRO A 249 2.62 0.10 -35.80
C PRO A 249 1.67 -0.26 -36.95
N TYR A 250 0.94 0.73 -37.46
CA TYR A 250 0.08 0.62 -38.63
C TYR A 250 0.12 1.93 -39.42
N PRO A 251 -0.05 1.93 -40.75
CA PRO A 251 0.06 3.15 -41.54
C PRO A 251 -0.97 4.22 -41.15
N LEU A 252 -0.52 5.48 -41.03
CA LEU A 252 -1.32 6.61 -40.56
C LEU A 252 -2.63 6.78 -41.32
N GLU A 253 -2.63 6.55 -42.62
CA GLU A 253 -3.76 6.70 -43.53
C GLU A 253 -4.78 5.54 -43.45
N LYS A 254 -4.37 4.41 -42.87
CA LYS A 254 -5.22 3.23 -42.70
C LYS A 254 -5.72 3.08 -41.27
N THR A 255 -5.06 3.71 -40.31
CA THR A 255 -5.50 3.72 -38.91
C THR A 255 -6.60 4.76 -38.69
N LYS A 256 -7.76 4.30 -38.23
CA LYS A 256 -8.90 5.16 -37.93
C LYS A 256 -8.71 5.93 -36.63
N PHE A 257 -9.47 7.01 -36.46
CA PHE A 257 -9.43 7.84 -35.25
C PHE A 257 -10.48 7.43 -34.21
N ILE A 258 -10.12 7.60 -32.94
CA ILE A 258 -11.09 7.69 -31.84
C ILE A 258 -11.93 8.95 -32.05
N LEU A 259 -13.26 8.81 -31.95
CA LEU A 259 -14.17 9.93 -32.19
C LEU A 259 -14.38 10.77 -30.95
N ARG A 260 -14.58 10.13 -29.79
CA ARG A 260 -14.71 10.78 -28.49
C ARG A 260 -14.53 9.79 -27.34
N ARG A 261 -14.14 10.31 -26.17
CA ARG A 261 -14.31 9.65 -24.88
C ARG A 261 -15.81 9.58 -24.54
N LEU A 262 -16.21 8.49 -23.90
CA LEU A 262 -17.53 8.32 -23.30
C LEU A 262 -17.43 8.60 -21.80
N ASP A 263 -18.35 9.40 -21.29
CA ASP A 263 -18.44 9.65 -19.85
C ASP A 263 -19.01 8.40 -19.16
N LYS A 264 -18.69 8.24 -17.86
CA LYS A 264 -19.09 7.05 -17.08
C LYS A 264 -20.62 6.91 -16.89
N GLU A 265 -21.42 7.88 -17.35
CA GLU A 265 -22.88 7.93 -17.19
C GLU A 265 -23.68 7.63 -18.49
N GLU A 266 -23.03 7.23 -19.58
CA GLU A 266 -23.71 6.69 -20.80
C GLU A 266 -23.66 5.15 -20.90
#